data_AF-A0A974XCV7-F1
#
_entry.id   AF-A0A974XCV7-F1
#
_cell.length_a   1.000
_cell.length_b   1.000
_cell.length_c   1.000
_cell.angle_alpha   90.00
_cell.angle_beta   90.00
_cell.angle_gamma   90.00
#
_symmetry.space_group_name_H-M   'P 1'
#
loop_
_entity.id
_entity.type
_entity.pdbx_description
1 polymer ?
#
loop_
_entity_poly.entity_id
_entity_poly.type
_entity_poly.pdbx_seq_one_letter_code
_entity_poly.pdbx_strand_id
1 'polypeptide(L)'
;MLACASRGWDVTCACRGESGTVPDGATHLRWDRSEPAPAALAEGAWDVLDLVERRTTGAYDAVGTPVPLGELLAHTAAGVGADYPRLTWVEADFLDEHGVAHWAGEGSLPLWLPRPEYDGMLAHDPGPAVAAGLRLRPLAETASGCLDSPVFALSPEREAEVLEAWHAR
;
A
#
# COMPACT_ATOMS: atom_id res chain seq x y z
N MET A 1 2.33 13.73 10.02
CA MET A 1 0.92 13.94 10.41
C MET A 1 0.26 15.07 9.63
N LEU A 2 0.67 16.35 9.77
CA LEU A 2 0.10 17.48 9.00
C LEU A 2 0.08 17.24 7.47
N ALA A 3 1.15 16.67 6.92
CA ALA A 3 1.26 16.34 5.50
C ALA A 3 0.41 15.14 5.04
N CYS A 4 -0.08 14.31 5.97
CA CYS A 4 -0.91 13.15 5.68
C CYS A 4 -2.40 13.51 5.77
N ALA A 5 -2.80 14.26 6.81
CA ALA A 5 -4.16 14.76 6.98
C ALA A 5 -4.56 15.71 5.83
N SER A 6 -3.64 16.57 5.38
CA SER A 6 -3.85 17.45 4.21
C SER A 6 -3.97 16.72 2.87
N ARG A 7 -3.64 15.42 2.81
CA ARG A 7 -3.77 14.56 1.63
C ARG A 7 -5.02 13.66 1.68
N GLY A 8 -5.90 13.85 2.66
CA GLY A 8 -7.16 13.10 2.79
C GLY A 8 -7.01 11.69 3.37
N TRP A 9 -5.87 11.39 4.00
CA TRP A 9 -5.65 10.10 4.66
C TRP A 9 -6.36 10.13 6.02
N ASP A 10 -6.99 9.03 6.41
CA ASP A 10 -7.54 8.88 7.76
C ASP A 10 -6.38 8.73 8.76
N VAL A 11 -6.16 9.75 9.58
CA VAL A 11 -5.04 9.82 10.53
C VAL A 11 -5.61 9.79 11.93
N THR A 12 -5.37 8.71 12.66
CA THR A 12 -5.65 8.65 14.10
C THR A 12 -4.37 8.86 14.90
N CYS A 13 -4.33 9.95 15.65
CA CYS A 13 -3.28 10.29 16.60
C CYS A 13 -3.67 9.77 17.98
N ALA A 14 -3.06 8.66 18.41
CA ALA A 14 -3.17 8.18 19.78
C ALA A 14 -2.00 8.76 20.60
N CYS A 15 -2.27 9.77 21.42
CA CYS A 15 -1.26 10.45 22.21
C CYS A 15 -1.53 10.28 23.71
N ARG A 16 -0.46 10.09 24.50
CA ARG A 16 -0.56 9.92 25.96
C ARG A 16 -0.51 11.28 26.66
N GLY A 17 -1.41 11.48 27.62
CA GLY A 17 -1.43 12.66 28.51
C GLY A 17 -2.40 13.78 28.09
N GLU A 18 -2.66 14.72 29.00
CA GLU A 18 -3.65 15.82 28.79
C GLU A 18 -3.11 17.01 28.00
N SER A 19 -1.79 17.08 27.82
CA SER A 19 -1.11 18.22 27.22
C SER A 19 -0.69 17.94 25.77
N GLY A 20 -1.24 18.71 24.83
CA GLY A 20 -0.90 18.67 23.40
C GLY A 20 -2.13 18.76 22.51
N THR A 21 -1.94 19.28 21.29
CA THR A 21 -2.96 19.31 20.24
C THR A 21 -2.51 18.45 19.09
N VAL A 22 -3.43 17.69 18.50
CA VAL A 22 -3.17 16.97 17.24
C VAL A 22 -3.40 17.93 16.07
N PRO A 23 -2.77 17.68 14.91
CA PRO A 23 -3.07 18.42 13.68
C PRO A 23 -4.55 18.42 13.31
N ASP A 24 -5.01 19.51 12.70
CA ASP A 24 -6.36 19.59 12.13
C ASP A 24 -6.57 18.47 11.10
N GLY A 25 -7.73 17.80 11.19
CA GLY A 25 -8.08 16.66 10.35
C GLY A 25 -7.62 15.29 10.87
N ALA A 26 -6.88 15.22 11.98
CA ALA A 26 -6.55 13.95 12.64
C ALA A 26 -7.54 13.62 13.77
N THR A 27 -7.98 12.36 13.82
CA THR A 27 -8.76 11.82 14.95
C THR A 27 -7.87 11.68 16.18
N HIS A 28 -8.22 12.30 17.29
CA HIS A 28 -7.43 12.21 18.53
C HIS A 28 -7.99 11.12 19.46
N LEU A 29 -7.30 9.99 19.58
CA LEU A 29 -7.58 8.99 20.61
C LEU A 29 -6.76 9.30 21.87
N ARG A 30 -7.42 9.87 22.89
CA ARG A 30 -6.79 10.21 24.19
C ARG A 30 -6.95 9.07 25.18
N TRP A 31 -5.90 8.75 25.94
CA TRP A 31 -6.00 7.81 27.07
C TRP A 31 -4.92 8.07 28.15
N ASP A 32 -5.24 7.74 29.40
CA ASP A 32 -4.32 7.89 30.55
C ASP A 32 -3.36 6.68 30.71
N ARG A 33 -2.09 6.95 31.01
CA ARG A 33 -1.04 5.90 31.12
C ARG A 33 -1.27 4.84 32.21
N SER A 34 -2.15 5.13 33.17
CA SER A 34 -2.54 4.22 34.24
C SER A 34 -3.70 3.31 33.83
N GLU A 35 -4.31 3.57 32.68
CA GLU A 35 -5.42 2.82 32.14
C GLU A 35 -4.96 1.86 31.02
N PRO A 36 -5.67 0.73 30.85
CA PRO A 36 -5.49 -0.14 29.69
C PRO A 36 -5.68 0.63 28.38
N ALA A 37 -4.91 0.27 27.35
CA ALA A 37 -5.08 0.87 26.03
C ALA A 37 -6.51 0.67 25.51
N PRO A 38 -7.14 1.67 24.87
CA PRO A 38 -8.46 1.54 24.29
C PRO A 38 -8.55 0.37 23.31
N ALA A 39 -9.64 -0.41 23.37
CA ALA A 39 -9.86 -1.56 22.49
C ALA A 39 -9.77 -1.19 20.99
N ALA A 40 -10.17 0.03 20.63
CA ALA A 40 -10.03 0.57 19.28
C ALA A 40 -8.59 0.58 18.73
N LEU A 41 -7.56 0.61 19.59
CA LEU A 41 -6.16 0.49 19.17
C LEU A 41 -5.72 -0.96 18.95
N ALA A 42 -6.33 -1.92 19.63
CA ALA A 42 -6.04 -3.34 19.48
C ALA A 42 -6.81 -3.97 18.31
N GLU A 43 -7.98 -3.43 18.00
CA GLU A 43 -8.88 -3.92 16.94
C GLU A 43 -8.60 -3.29 15.57
N GLY A 44 -7.77 -2.24 15.51
CA GLY A 44 -7.38 -1.58 14.25
C GLY A 44 -6.05 -2.10 13.68
N ALA A 45 -5.84 -1.86 12.38
CA ALA A 45 -4.58 -2.12 11.69
C ALA A 45 -3.69 -0.87 11.77
N TRP A 46 -2.69 -0.86 12.67
CA TRP A 46 -1.83 0.31 12.89
C TRP A 46 -0.34 -0.05 12.76
N ASP A 47 0.38 0.58 11.82
CA ASP A 47 1.82 0.34 11.63
C ASP A 47 2.71 1.23 12.52
N VAL A 48 2.17 2.34 13.06
CA VAL A 48 2.94 3.41 13.71
C VAL A 48 2.99 3.29 15.24
N LEU A 49 2.19 2.40 15.84
CA LEU A 49 2.03 2.31 17.30
C LEU A 49 3.32 1.83 18.01
N ASP A 50 4.07 0.90 17.40
CA ASP A 50 5.26 0.28 18.01
C ASP A 50 6.39 1.27 18.34
N LEU A 51 6.67 2.23 17.45
CA LEU A 51 7.75 3.20 17.66
C LEU A 51 7.38 4.23 18.73
N VAL A 52 6.10 4.58 18.84
CA VAL A 52 5.59 5.52 19.84
C VAL A 52 5.77 4.95 21.25
N GLU A 53 5.45 3.67 21.47
CA GLU A 53 5.61 3.03 22.79
C GLU A 53 7.07 3.02 23.27
N ARG A 54 8.00 2.85 22.31
CA ARG A 54 9.45 2.80 22.56
C ARG A 54 10.09 4.19 22.65
N ARG A 55 9.33 5.24 22.34
CA ARG A 55 9.83 6.62 22.19
C ARG A 55 10.94 6.73 21.14
N THR A 56 10.85 5.93 20.08
CA THR A 56 11.80 5.96 18.96
C THR A 56 11.39 7.08 18.00
N THR A 57 12.31 8.00 17.71
CA THR A 57 12.08 9.14 16.81
C THR A 57 12.97 9.04 15.57
N GLY A 58 12.47 9.45 14.42
CA GLY A 58 13.23 9.48 13.16
C GLY A 58 12.30 9.57 11.95
N ALA A 59 12.89 9.74 10.77
CA ALA A 59 12.22 9.54 9.50
C ALA A 59 12.54 8.12 9.00
N TYR A 60 11.52 7.36 8.66
CA TYR A 60 11.63 5.97 8.22
C TYR A 60 10.74 5.76 6.99
N ASP A 61 11.24 5.02 6.00
CA ASP A 61 10.42 4.56 4.88
C ASP A 61 9.61 3.34 5.33
N ALA A 62 8.31 3.54 5.54
CA ALA A 62 7.36 2.48 5.90
C ALA A 62 6.89 1.72 4.63
N VAL A 63 7.85 1.09 3.95
CA VAL A 63 7.61 0.32 2.72
C VAL A 63 7.89 -1.17 2.96
N GLY A 64 7.36 -2.03 2.09
CA GLY A 64 7.70 -3.45 2.09
C GLY A 64 9.11 -3.72 1.58
N THR A 65 9.66 -4.90 1.91
CA THR A 65 10.89 -5.39 1.28
C THR A 65 10.65 -5.59 -0.22
N PRO A 66 11.52 -5.08 -1.10
CA PRO A 66 11.40 -5.32 -2.53
C PRO A 66 11.41 -6.82 -2.85
N VAL A 67 10.43 -7.27 -3.64
CA VAL A 67 10.33 -8.64 -4.13
C VAL A 67 10.14 -8.63 -5.66
N PRO A 68 10.53 -9.69 -6.38
CA PRO A 68 10.19 -9.83 -7.79
C PRO A 68 8.67 -9.72 -8.01
N LEU A 69 8.25 -9.10 -9.13
CA LEU A 69 6.84 -8.93 -9.46
C LEU A 69 6.08 -10.28 -9.49
N GLY A 70 6.71 -11.36 -9.97
CA GLY A 70 6.11 -12.69 -9.94
C GLY A 70 5.82 -13.21 -8.53
N GLU A 71 6.68 -12.93 -7.55
CA GLU A 71 6.45 -13.29 -6.15
C GLU A 71 5.33 -12.45 -5.53
N LEU A 72 5.28 -11.15 -5.85
CA LEU A 72 4.18 -10.27 -5.45
C LEU A 72 2.83 -10.81 -5.92
N LEU A 73 2.73 -11.19 -7.21
CA LEU A 73 1.52 -11.79 -7.77
C LEU A 73 1.19 -13.14 -7.13
N ALA A 74 2.20 -13.97 -6.84
CA ALA A 74 2.00 -15.28 -6.23
C ALA A 74 1.45 -15.18 -4.80
N HIS A 75 2.04 -14.32 -3.98
CA HIS A 75 1.58 -14.07 -2.63
C HIS A 75 0.21 -13.38 -2.58
N THR A 76 -0.07 -12.51 -3.55
CA THR A 76 -1.40 -11.87 -3.68
C THR A 76 -2.46 -12.92 -4.00
N ALA A 77 -2.23 -13.76 -5.02
CA ALA A 77 -3.15 -14.85 -5.39
C ALA A 77 -3.41 -15.80 -4.21
N ALA A 78 -2.36 -16.20 -3.49
CA ALA A 78 -2.49 -17.01 -2.29
C ALA A 78 -3.30 -16.32 -1.18
N GLY A 79 -3.10 -15.01 -0.96
CA GLY A 79 -3.80 -14.22 0.05
C GLY A 79 -5.30 -14.08 -0.22
N VAL A 80 -5.68 -13.95 -1.50
CA VAL A 80 -7.10 -13.83 -1.91
C VAL A 80 -7.76 -15.18 -2.21
N GLY A 81 -7.03 -16.30 -2.08
CA GLY A 81 -7.53 -17.63 -2.36
C GLY A 81 -7.83 -17.89 -3.85
N ALA A 82 -7.12 -17.21 -4.75
CA ALA A 82 -7.25 -17.37 -6.19
C ALA A 82 -6.14 -18.29 -6.75
N ASP A 83 -6.43 -18.96 -7.86
CA ASP A 83 -5.41 -19.63 -8.65
C ASP A 83 -4.39 -18.61 -9.20
N TYR A 84 -3.14 -19.04 -9.36
CA TYR A 84 -2.11 -18.18 -9.93
C TYR A 84 -2.46 -17.78 -11.37
N PRO A 85 -2.42 -16.48 -11.71
CA PRO A 85 -2.86 -16.02 -13.03
C PRO A 85 -1.89 -16.45 -14.13
N ARG A 86 -2.44 -16.64 -15.35
CA ARG A 86 -1.61 -16.80 -16.54
C ARG A 86 -1.00 -15.45 -16.93
N LEU A 87 0.33 -15.36 -16.83
CA LEU A 87 1.04 -14.14 -17.21
C LEU A 87 1.29 -14.07 -18.71
N THR A 88 1.09 -12.89 -19.30
CA THR A 88 1.45 -12.56 -20.68
C THR A 88 2.36 -11.35 -20.68
N TRP A 89 3.53 -11.47 -21.31
CA TRP A 89 4.46 -10.35 -21.47
C TRP A 89 4.03 -9.53 -22.68
N VAL A 90 3.68 -8.27 -22.44
CA VAL A 90 3.23 -7.31 -23.45
C VAL A 90 4.19 -6.13 -23.46
N GLU A 91 4.51 -5.63 -24.65
CA GLU A 91 5.38 -4.46 -24.81
C GLU A 91 4.69 -3.18 -24.32
N ALA A 92 5.44 -2.30 -23.66
CA ALA A 92 4.89 -1.07 -23.09
C ALA A 92 4.26 -0.17 -24.17
N ASP A 93 4.95 0.05 -25.29
CA ASP A 93 4.47 0.87 -26.40
C ASP A 93 3.13 0.35 -26.95
N PHE A 94 2.91 -0.97 -26.93
CA PHE A 94 1.64 -1.55 -27.37
C PHE A 94 0.50 -1.21 -26.41
N LEU A 95 0.74 -1.28 -25.09
CA LEU A 95 -0.24 -0.91 -24.08
C LEU A 95 -0.60 0.58 -24.18
N ASP A 96 0.41 1.43 -24.44
CA ASP A 96 0.23 2.86 -24.68
C ASP A 96 -0.63 3.13 -25.91
N GLU A 97 -0.32 2.49 -27.05
CA GLU A 97 -1.11 2.60 -28.28
C GLU A 97 -2.57 2.14 -28.10
N HIS A 98 -2.81 1.20 -27.18
CA HIS A 98 -4.14 0.71 -26.84
C HIS A 98 -4.81 1.49 -25.70
N GLY A 99 -4.21 2.60 -25.24
CA GLY A 99 -4.80 3.51 -24.27
C GLY A 99 -4.97 2.90 -22.88
N VAL A 100 -4.13 1.93 -22.50
CA VAL A 100 -4.08 1.43 -21.12
C VAL A 100 -3.46 2.51 -20.24
N ALA A 101 -4.12 2.88 -19.15
CA ALA A 101 -3.60 3.91 -18.26
C ALA A 101 -2.49 3.36 -17.35
N HIS A 102 -1.56 4.23 -16.95
CA HIS A 102 -0.46 3.86 -16.06
C HIS A 102 -0.87 3.96 -14.60
N TRP A 103 -0.40 2.99 -13.79
CA TRP A 103 -0.33 3.00 -12.32
C TRP A 103 -1.64 3.13 -11.53
N ALA A 104 -2.40 4.21 -11.74
CA ALA A 104 -3.60 4.53 -10.98
C ALA A 104 -4.62 5.28 -11.83
N GLY A 105 -5.86 5.29 -11.35
CA GLY A 105 -7.01 5.86 -12.06
C GLY A 105 -7.77 4.80 -12.84
N GLU A 106 -8.90 5.21 -13.42
CA GLU A 106 -9.81 4.32 -14.14
C GLU A 106 -9.13 3.70 -15.37
N GLY A 107 -9.24 2.38 -15.53
CA GLY A 107 -8.66 1.65 -16.65
C GLY A 107 -7.14 1.50 -16.60
N SER A 108 -6.52 1.69 -15.43
CA SER A 108 -5.07 1.58 -15.27
C SER A 108 -4.58 0.15 -15.06
N LEU A 109 -3.35 -0.12 -15.48
CA LEU A 109 -2.62 -1.31 -15.07
C LEU A 109 -1.76 -0.97 -13.83
N PRO A 110 -2.06 -1.54 -12.64
CA PRO A 110 -1.29 -1.26 -11.43
C PRO A 110 0.17 -1.69 -11.58
N LEU A 111 1.07 -0.97 -10.90
CA LEU A 111 2.51 -1.26 -10.86
C LEU A 111 3.24 -1.18 -12.22
N TRP A 112 2.59 -0.63 -13.24
CA TRP A 112 3.19 -0.29 -14.52
C TRP A 112 3.32 1.23 -14.66
N LEU A 113 4.54 1.69 -14.94
CA LEU A 113 4.90 3.10 -15.05
C LEU A 113 5.79 3.35 -16.27
N PRO A 114 5.76 4.56 -16.85
CA PRO A 114 6.67 4.93 -17.91
C PRO A 114 8.13 4.83 -17.46
N ARG A 115 8.97 4.31 -18.35
CA ARG A 115 10.42 4.22 -18.16
C ARG A 115 11.13 5.04 -19.21
N PRO A 116 12.26 5.69 -18.85
CA PRO A 116 12.98 5.61 -17.57
C PRO A 116 12.51 6.59 -16.47
N GLU A 117 11.52 7.43 -16.75
CA GLU A 117 11.18 8.62 -15.95
C GLU A 117 10.85 8.31 -14.47
N TYR A 118 10.25 7.14 -14.21
CA TYR A 118 9.78 6.73 -12.89
C TYR A 118 10.61 5.62 -12.24
N ASP A 119 11.77 5.25 -12.80
CA ASP A 119 12.57 4.15 -12.26
C ASP A 119 13.02 4.36 -10.80
N GLY A 120 13.22 5.61 -10.38
CA GLY A 120 13.55 5.95 -9.00
C GLY A 120 12.37 5.94 -8.03
N MET A 121 11.13 5.89 -8.51
CA MET A 121 9.95 6.08 -7.65
C MET A 121 9.75 4.93 -6.65
N LEU A 122 10.20 3.73 -6.99
CA LEU A 122 10.09 2.54 -6.14
C LEU A 122 11.38 2.22 -5.37
N ALA A 123 12.41 3.07 -5.49
CA ALA A 123 13.73 2.85 -4.89
C ALA A 123 13.77 3.31 -3.41
N HIS A 124 13.01 2.61 -2.55
CA HIS A 124 12.96 2.86 -1.11
C HIS A 124 13.59 1.73 -0.31
N ASP A 125 14.25 2.07 0.81
CA ASP A 125 14.92 1.11 1.69
C ASP A 125 14.16 0.99 3.03
N PRO A 126 13.52 -0.15 3.31
CA PRO A 126 12.85 -0.39 4.59
C PRO A 126 13.83 -0.76 5.71
N GLY A 127 15.12 -0.96 5.42
CA GLY A 127 16.14 -1.39 6.37
C GLY A 127 16.16 -0.59 7.68
N PRO A 128 16.16 0.76 7.65
CA PRO A 128 16.09 1.58 8.85
C PRO A 128 14.81 1.38 9.67
N ALA A 129 13.66 1.18 9.02
CA ALA A 129 12.38 0.94 9.68
C ALA A 129 12.39 -0.41 10.41
N VAL A 130 12.85 -1.46 9.72
CA VAL A 130 12.99 -2.81 10.28
C VAL A 130 14.00 -2.84 11.42
N ALA A 131 15.14 -2.15 11.28
CA ALA A 131 16.15 -2.03 12.34
C ALA A 131 15.63 -1.27 13.57
N ALA A 132 14.68 -0.35 13.40
CA ALA A 132 13.98 0.33 14.49
C ALA A 132 12.93 -0.56 15.18
N GLY A 133 12.70 -1.77 14.68
CA GLY A 133 11.81 -2.77 15.25
C GLY A 133 10.41 -2.82 14.63
N LEU A 134 10.16 -2.05 13.57
CA LEU A 134 8.91 -2.17 12.80
C LEU A 134 8.85 -3.53 12.11
N ARG A 135 7.65 -4.10 12.07
CA ARG A 135 7.39 -5.41 11.46
C ARG A 135 6.48 -5.23 10.25
N LEU A 136 6.84 -5.91 9.18
CA LEU A 136 6.02 -5.96 7.97
C LEU A 136 4.93 -7.02 8.14
N ARG A 137 3.69 -6.67 7.79
CA ARG A 137 2.63 -7.67 7.62
C ARG A 137 2.95 -8.53 6.40
N PRO A 138 2.78 -9.87 6.47
CA PRO A 138 2.94 -10.74 5.32
C PRO A 138 2.04 -10.30 4.16
N LEU A 139 2.57 -10.31 2.93
CA LEU A 139 1.87 -9.80 1.75
C LEU A 139 0.53 -10.51 1.51
N ALA A 140 0.43 -11.81 1.77
CA ALA A 140 -0.83 -12.56 1.64
C ALA A 140 -1.91 -12.07 2.62
N GLU A 141 -1.52 -11.71 3.86
CA GLU A 141 -2.44 -11.12 4.84
C GLU A 141 -2.81 -9.68 4.49
N THR A 142 -1.89 -8.93 3.88
CA THR A 142 -2.19 -7.60 3.36
C THR A 142 -3.19 -7.68 2.19
N ALA A 143 -2.98 -8.62 1.26
CA ALA A 143 -3.82 -8.80 0.09
C ALA A 143 -5.27 -9.16 0.45
N SER A 144 -5.46 -10.08 1.42
CA SER A 144 -6.81 -10.45 1.88
C SER A 144 -7.55 -9.27 2.50
N GLY A 145 -6.85 -8.39 3.22
CA GLY A 145 -7.42 -7.17 3.81
C GLY A 145 -7.83 -6.10 2.79
N CYS A 146 -7.44 -6.23 1.52
CA CYS A 146 -7.76 -5.27 0.47
C CYS A 146 -9.02 -5.63 -0.35
N LEU A 147 -9.64 -6.79 -0.12
CA LEU A 147 -10.72 -7.31 -0.97
C LEU A 147 -11.96 -6.42 -1.07
N ASP A 148 -12.27 -5.64 -0.04
CA ASP A 148 -13.40 -4.71 -0.03
C ASP A 148 -13.07 -3.33 -0.64
N SER A 149 -11.84 -3.15 -1.14
CA SER A 149 -11.42 -1.88 -1.73
C SER A 149 -12.00 -1.68 -3.13
N PRO A 150 -12.39 -0.44 -3.51
CA PRO A 150 -12.84 -0.18 -4.86
C PRO A 150 -11.72 -0.46 -5.87
N VAL A 151 -12.06 -1.14 -6.96
CA VAL A 151 -11.13 -1.46 -8.06
C VAL A 151 -11.30 -0.43 -9.16
N PHE A 152 -10.22 0.28 -9.47
CA PHE A 152 -10.16 1.26 -10.57
C PHE A 152 -9.31 0.76 -11.75
N ALA A 153 -8.73 -0.43 -11.62
CA ALA A 153 -7.85 -1.01 -12.63
C ALA A 153 -8.60 -1.32 -13.95
N LEU A 154 -7.84 -1.72 -14.95
CA LEU A 154 -8.33 -2.28 -16.22
C LEU A 154 -9.44 -3.31 -15.96
N SER A 155 -10.57 -3.17 -16.66
CA SER A 155 -11.67 -4.14 -16.51
C SER A 155 -11.31 -5.47 -17.20
N PRO A 156 -11.89 -6.60 -16.77
CA PRO A 156 -11.66 -7.90 -17.41
C PRO A 156 -12.00 -7.91 -18.91
N GLU A 157 -13.05 -7.18 -19.32
CA GLU A 157 -13.44 -7.06 -20.72
C GLU A 157 -12.37 -6.30 -21.51
N ARG A 158 -11.87 -5.19 -20.97
CA ARG A 158 -10.83 -4.40 -21.62
C ARG A 158 -9.50 -5.15 -21.67
N GLU A 159 -9.16 -5.87 -20.60
CA GLU A 159 -8.00 -6.76 -20.58
C GLU A 159 -8.09 -7.81 -21.69
N ALA A 160 -9.23 -8.48 -21.84
CA ALA A 160 -9.45 -9.47 -22.89
C ALA A 160 -9.28 -8.88 -24.29
N GLU A 161 -9.88 -7.72 -24.58
CA GLU A 161 -9.74 -7.03 -25.87
C GLU A 161 -8.27 -6.73 -26.20
N VAL A 162 -7.52 -6.20 -25.24
CA VAL A 162 -6.10 -5.85 -25.43
C VAL A 162 -5.26 -7.11 -25.64
N LEU A 163 -5.52 -8.18 -24.90
CA LEU A 163 -4.81 -9.44 -25.05
C LEU A 163 -5.16 -10.18 -26.34
N GLU A 164 -6.40 -10.11 -26.83
CA GLU A 164 -6.77 -10.66 -28.14
C GLU A 164 -6.03 -9.95 -29.27
N ALA A 165 -5.99 -8.61 -29.23
CA ALA A 165 -5.25 -7.80 -30.20
C ALA A 165 -3.75 -8.12 -30.17
N TRP A 166 -3.17 -8.31 -28.98
CA TRP A 166 -1.76 -8.67 -28.80
C TRP A 166 -1.43 -10.03 -29.44
N HIS A 167 -2.25 -11.05 -29.20
CA HIS A 167 -2.00 -12.40 -29.71
C HIS A 167 -2.29 -12.56 -31.21
N ALA A 168 -3.04 -11.64 -31.82
CA ALA A 168 -3.34 -11.65 -33.25
C ALA A 168 -2.22 -11.04 -34.12
N ARG A 169 -1.19 -10.46 -33.50
CA ARG A 169 -0.06 -9.80 -34.17
C ARG A 169 0.97 -10.79 -34.72
#